data_AF-A0A074ZX11-F1
#
_entry.id   AF-A0A074ZX11-F1
#
_cell.length_a   1.000
_cell.length_b   1.000
_cell.length_c   1.000
_cell.angle_alpha   90.00
_cell.angle_beta   90.00
_cell.angle_gamma   90.00
#
_symmetry.space_group_name_H-M   'P 1'
#
loop_
_entity.id
_entity.type
_entity.pdbx_description
1 polymer ?
#
loop_
_entity_poly.entity_id
_entity_poly.type
_entity_poly.pdbx_seq_one_letter_code
_entity_poly.pdbx_strand_id
1 'polypeptide(L)'
;MPPKKKGKKDKFANMTEEEKIAYLEQQRLAEEEMKAKRTALLSKYLQDKLEREERASKINNLKITHHWRALLRDLKSQELKKDVDILAQTFDRIVDRKNSIIKTLVKDLNDSEEQHMMSLRSHLENVDKLIELQNERLRKLKADYEAELKLLTDEFGEEERYLIEQHTKQLDDLKDIFVALDSTYTAKENEARTEQHSIKDELKNRNLEDKHALRTSLEAKVNKLWTEFKTSLALYTKTTDEKIVYFENLKQKDEKSAAEIEMQMRKLQRINDHIAIVKRRMAKVSKEFEEKNRHLKEEREKLVTHFQNLKTQLTKLRESQHEKLVKLSFESGAAIKKVQGLLDKAEKILKLAEHCRKYETEEEKVTPFYVSSLTADEERQVQEALQVEGDEDLAQILRQCAPLEMFWRRFNKVQLDRLAMVKEHSMLEQENQQLKSILRQYLDGISVNPQVIENKNSLLVVNGRSNVNRSRMLDDPRIKVIPKPPPRKELITVTPDLTVNGKLHVKQQ
;
A
#
# COMPACT_ATOMS: atom_id res chain seq x y z
N MET A 1 -111.04 69.37 -29.99
CA MET A 1 -112.38 69.91 -30.29
C MET A 1 -113.37 68.75 -30.33
N PRO A 2 -114.44 68.77 -29.52
CA PRO A 2 -115.46 67.73 -29.49
C PRO A 2 -116.52 67.99 -30.59
N PRO A 3 -117.10 66.96 -31.23
CA PRO A 3 -118.40 67.11 -31.85
C PRO A 3 -119.52 66.70 -30.89
N LYS A 4 -120.55 67.54 -30.89
CA LYS A 4 -121.69 67.61 -29.99
C LYS A 4 -122.59 66.35 -30.00
N LYS A 5 -123.11 66.03 -28.80
CA LYS A 5 -124.36 65.32 -28.55
C LYS A 5 -125.47 65.74 -29.54
N LYS A 6 -126.17 64.76 -30.12
CA LYS A 6 -127.52 64.92 -30.69
C LYS A 6 -128.46 63.93 -29.99
N GLY A 7 -129.66 64.42 -29.70
CA GLY A 7 -130.55 63.93 -28.67
C GLY A 7 -131.20 62.57 -28.92
N LYS A 8 -131.48 61.89 -27.80
CA LYS A 8 -132.44 60.79 -27.68
C LYS A 8 -133.82 61.29 -28.10
N LYS A 9 -134.41 60.66 -29.12
CA LYS A 9 -135.86 60.64 -29.33
C LYS A 9 -136.40 59.39 -28.64
N ASP A 10 -137.35 59.60 -27.75
CA ASP A 10 -138.07 58.54 -27.04
C ASP A 10 -138.93 57.76 -28.05
N LYS A 11 -138.52 56.53 -28.37
CA LYS A 11 -139.18 55.62 -29.31
C LYS A 11 -139.72 54.38 -28.57
N PHE A 12 -140.34 54.59 -27.41
CA PHE A 12 -140.98 53.51 -26.63
C PHE A 12 -142.40 53.87 -26.17
N ALA A 13 -143.16 54.59 -27.01
CA ALA A 13 -144.52 54.99 -26.72
C ALA A 13 -145.59 54.11 -27.40
N ASN A 14 -145.23 53.03 -28.11
CA ASN A 14 -146.20 52.19 -28.86
C ASN A 14 -145.69 50.77 -29.21
N MET A 15 -145.19 49.97 -28.25
CA MET A 15 -144.88 48.54 -28.46
C MET A 15 -145.03 47.70 -27.17
N THR A 16 -145.45 46.44 -27.32
CA THR A 16 -145.75 45.44 -26.28
C THR A 16 -144.50 45.00 -25.48
N GLU A 17 -144.67 44.60 -24.21
CA GLU A 17 -143.54 44.29 -23.29
C GLU A 17 -142.56 43.22 -23.82
N GLU A 18 -142.99 42.29 -24.67
CA GLU A 18 -142.13 41.24 -25.25
C GLU A 18 -141.12 41.77 -26.29
N GLU A 19 -141.47 42.80 -27.07
CA GLU A 19 -140.59 43.36 -28.11
C GLU A 19 -139.51 44.27 -27.52
N LYS A 20 -139.77 44.82 -26.33
CA LYS A 20 -138.82 45.64 -25.57
C LYS A 20 -137.70 44.78 -24.96
N ILE A 21 -138.02 43.55 -24.54
CA ILE A 21 -137.05 42.58 -24.01
C ILE A 21 -136.18 42.05 -25.15
N ALA A 22 -136.77 41.69 -26.29
CA ALA A 22 -136.03 41.20 -27.46
C ALA A 22 -135.06 42.25 -28.04
N TYR A 23 -135.47 43.53 -28.11
CA TYR A 23 -134.59 44.60 -28.59
C TYR A 23 -133.44 44.89 -27.63
N LEU A 24 -133.68 44.90 -26.32
CA LEU A 24 -132.64 45.09 -25.30
C LEU A 24 -131.68 43.89 -25.27
N GLU A 25 -132.18 42.67 -25.50
CA GLU A 25 -131.36 41.46 -25.59
C GLU A 25 -130.53 41.42 -26.88
N GLN A 26 -131.09 41.82 -28.02
CA GLN A 26 -130.35 41.97 -29.28
C GLN A 26 -129.28 43.08 -29.19
N GLN A 27 -129.58 44.18 -28.48
CA GLN A 27 -128.61 45.23 -28.20
C GLN A 27 -127.50 44.74 -27.24
N ARG A 28 -127.85 43.95 -26.22
CA ARG A 28 -126.87 43.33 -25.30
C ARG A 28 -125.97 42.34 -26.04
N LEU A 29 -126.53 41.48 -26.88
CA LEU A 29 -125.78 40.53 -27.71
C LEU A 29 -124.91 41.23 -28.75
N ALA A 30 -125.38 42.30 -29.38
CA ALA A 30 -124.57 43.09 -30.30
C ALA A 30 -123.44 43.85 -29.59
N GLU A 31 -123.69 44.38 -28.38
CA GLU A 31 -122.64 44.99 -27.55
C GLU A 31 -121.65 43.95 -27.02
N GLU A 32 -122.09 42.75 -26.65
CA GLU A 32 -121.25 41.63 -26.26
C GLU A 32 -120.43 41.10 -27.43
N GLU A 33 -120.99 40.99 -28.63
CA GLU A 33 -120.25 40.66 -29.85
C GLU A 33 -119.24 41.75 -30.22
N MET A 34 -119.60 43.03 -30.08
CA MET A 34 -118.67 44.14 -30.34
C MET A 34 -117.57 44.22 -29.27
N LYS A 35 -117.88 43.89 -28.02
CA LYS A 35 -116.88 43.70 -26.95
C LYS A 35 -116.01 42.49 -27.24
N ALA A 36 -116.57 41.36 -27.67
CA ALA A 36 -115.85 40.15 -28.05
C ALA A 36 -114.93 40.37 -29.26
N LYS A 37 -115.38 41.13 -30.26
CA LYS A 37 -114.56 41.54 -31.41
C LYS A 37 -113.43 42.47 -30.97
N ARG A 38 -113.68 43.40 -30.04
CA ARG A 38 -112.64 44.28 -29.45
C ARG A 38 -111.64 43.51 -28.59
N THR A 39 -112.09 42.57 -27.76
CA THR A 39 -111.20 41.73 -26.94
C THR A 39 -110.42 40.74 -27.79
N ALA A 40 -111.01 40.17 -28.84
CA ALA A 40 -110.32 39.33 -29.80
C ALA A 40 -109.26 40.11 -30.60
N LEU A 41 -109.57 41.33 -31.05
CA LEU A 41 -108.60 42.20 -31.73
C LEU A 41 -107.45 42.59 -30.80
N LEU A 42 -107.76 42.93 -29.53
CA LEU A 42 -106.76 43.26 -28.52
C LEU A 42 -105.90 42.05 -28.17
N SER A 43 -106.50 40.87 -28.01
CA SER A 43 -105.79 39.61 -27.76
C SER A 43 -104.86 39.26 -28.91
N LYS A 44 -105.33 39.37 -30.16
CA LYS A 44 -104.50 39.17 -31.37
C LYS A 44 -103.36 40.18 -31.44
N TYR A 45 -103.60 41.44 -31.11
CA TYR A 45 -102.54 42.46 -31.06
C TYR A 45 -101.50 42.17 -29.97
N LEU A 46 -101.93 41.72 -28.79
CA LEU A 46 -101.02 41.31 -27.70
C LEU A 46 -100.24 40.06 -28.07
N GLN A 47 -100.87 39.08 -28.72
CA GLN A 47 -100.22 37.88 -29.23
C GLN A 47 -99.17 38.21 -30.30
N ASP A 48 -99.51 39.06 -31.28
CA ASP A 48 -98.55 39.54 -32.29
C ASP A 48 -97.39 40.31 -31.65
N LYS A 49 -97.65 41.08 -30.59
CA LYS A 49 -96.61 41.82 -29.85
C LYS A 49 -95.70 40.85 -29.08
N LEU A 50 -96.28 39.86 -28.41
CA LEU A 50 -95.54 38.80 -27.72
C LEU A 50 -94.68 38.00 -28.69
N GLU A 51 -95.22 37.59 -29.84
CA GLU A 51 -94.44 36.87 -30.86
C GLU A 51 -93.30 37.72 -31.42
N ARG A 52 -93.52 39.02 -31.64
CA ARG A 52 -92.43 39.93 -32.04
C ARG A 52 -91.37 40.05 -30.95
N GLU A 53 -91.77 40.16 -29.69
CA GLU A 53 -90.85 40.21 -28.55
C GLU A 53 -90.09 38.89 -28.37
N GLU A 54 -90.74 37.74 -28.53
CA GLU A 54 -90.09 36.43 -28.49
C GLU A 54 -89.10 36.25 -29.63
N ARG A 55 -89.46 36.65 -30.86
CA ARG A 55 -88.53 36.62 -32.01
C ARG A 55 -87.35 37.57 -31.76
N ALA A 56 -87.60 38.76 -31.24
CA ALA A 56 -86.54 39.71 -30.87
C ALA A 56 -85.65 39.17 -29.76
N SER A 57 -86.21 38.50 -28.75
CA SER A 57 -85.51 37.86 -27.65
C SER A 57 -84.64 36.69 -28.13
N LYS A 58 -85.16 35.82 -29.02
CA LYS A 58 -84.38 34.75 -29.66
C LYS A 58 -83.19 35.30 -30.45
N ILE A 59 -83.41 36.34 -31.26
CA ILE A 59 -82.34 37.00 -32.02
C ILE A 59 -81.33 37.66 -31.07
N ASN A 60 -81.79 38.32 -30.01
CA ASN A 60 -80.92 38.95 -29.02
C ASN A 60 -80.07 37.90 -28.29
N ASN A 61 -80.67 36.78 -27.88
CA ASN A 61 -79.95 35.67 -27.24
C ASN A 61 -78.89 35.05 -28.18
N LEU A 62 -79.20 34.90 -29.47
CA LEU A 62 -78.21 34.47 -30.47
C LEU A 62 -77.07 35.48 -30.62
N LYS A 63 -77.35 36.79 -30.59
CA LYS A 63 -76.33 37.84 -30.62
C LYS A 63 -75.46 37.84 -29.37
N ILE A 64 -76.08 37.73 -28.19
CA ILE A 64 -75.41 37.65 -26.90
C ILE A 64 -74.53 36.40 -26.84
N THR A 65 -75.05 35.23 -27.20
CA THR A 65 -74.25 33.99 -27.23
C THR A 65 -73.12 34.04 -28.25
N HIS A 66 -73.32 34.65 -29.42
CA HIS A 66 -72.25 34.89 -30.39
C HIS A 66 -71.15 35.79 -29.78
N HIS A 67 -71.55 36.89 -29.12
CA HIS A 67 -70.62 37.81 -28.49
C HIS A 67 -69.84 37.15 -27.33
N TRP A 68 -70.52 36.40 -26.45
CA TRP A 68 -69.88 35.63 -25.39
C TRP A 68 -68.93 34.56 -25.93
N ARG A 69 -69.29 33.84 -26.99
CA ARG A 69 -68.39 32.87 -27.61
C ARG A 69 -67.15 33.55 -28.18
N ALA A 70 -67.29 34.72 -28.79
CA ALA A 70 -66.16 35.49 -29.29
C ALA A 70 -65.25 35.93 -28.15
N LEU A 71 -65.82 36.52 -27.09
CA LEU A 71 -65.08 36.96 -25.91
C LEU A 71 -64.38 35.80 -25.19
N LEU A 72 -65.08 34.68 -24.96
CA LEU A 72 -64.50 33.49 -24.32
C LEU A 72 -63.40 32.85 -25.15
N ARG A 73 -63.53 32.83 -26.49
CA ARG A 73 -62.46 32.35 -27.37
C ARG A 73 -61.24 33.25 -27.32
N ASP A 74 -61.44 34.57 -27.30
CA ASP A 74 -60.33 35.52 -27.19
C ASP A 74 -59.61 35.36 -25.84
N LEU A 75 -60.37 35.35 -24.74
CA LEU A 75 -59.81 35.11 -23.40
C LEU A 75 -59.09 33.76 -23.31
N LYS A 76 -59.68 32.67 -23.83
CA LYS A 76 -59.04 31.35 -23.81
C LYS A 76 -57.80 31.31 -24.71
N SER A 77 -57.82 32.00 -25.85
CA SER A 77 -56.65 32.12 -26.72
C SER A 77 -55.51 32.86 -26.03
N GLN A 78 -55.82 33.92 -25.29
CA GLN A 78 -54.83 34.66 -24.50
C GLN A 78 -54.26 33.82 -23.35
N GLU A 79 -55.11 33.06 -22.64
CA GLU A 79 -54.68 32.11 -21.60
C GLU A 79 -53.74 31.04 -22.18
N LEU A 80 -54.14 30.38 -23.28
CA LEU A 80 -53.32 29.35 -23.93
C LEU A 80 -51.99 29.90 -24.45
N LYS A 81 -51.95 31.14 -24.96
CA LYS A 81 -50.69 31.78 -25.36
C LYS A 81 -49.76 31.95 -24.16
N LYS A 82 -50.27 32.42 -23.02
CA LYS A 82 -49.48 32.53 -21.79
C LYS A 82 -48.97 31.17 -21.31
N ASP A 83 -49.80 30.13 -21.38
CA ASP A 83 -49.39 28.77 -21.01
C ASP A 83 -48.29 28.24 -21.92
N VAL A 84 -48.39 28.49 -23.24
CA VAL A 84 -47.34 28.14 -24.22
C VAL A 84 -46.05 28.91 -23.93
N ASP A 85 -46.12 30.20 -23.60
CA ASP A 85 -44.95 31.01 -23.27
C ASP A 85 -44.26 30.51 -21.99
N ILE A 86 -45.04 30.18 -20.95
CA ILE A 86 -44.53 29.59 -19.71
C ILE A 86 -43.86 28.25 -20.02
N LEU A 87 -44.51 27.40 -20.82
CA LEU A 87 -43.99 26.09 -21.18
C LEU A 87 -42.69 26.22 -21.98
N ALA A 88 -42.62 27.14 -22.95
CA ALA A 88 -41.40 27.44 -23.71
C ALA A 88 -40.25 27.83 -22.77
N GLN A 89 -40.49 28.77 -21.84
CA GLN A 89 -39.48 29.17 -20.85
C GLN A 89 -39.04 28.01 -19.95
N THR A 90 -39.96 27.12 -19.56
CA THR A 90 -39.57 25.93 -18.77
C THR A 90 -38.71 24.97 -19.59
N PHE A 91 -39.02 24.77 -20.88
CA PHE A 91 -38.20 23.94 -21.75
C PHE A 91 -36.82 24.54 -21.98
N ASP A 92 -36.71 25.86 -22.20
CA ASP A 92 -35.41 26.53 -22.36
C ASP A 92 -34.54 26.33 -21.11
N ARG A 93 -35.10 26.50 -19.90
CA ARG A 93 -34.37 26.24 -18.65
C ARG A 93 -33.92 24.78 -18.52
N ILE A 94 -34.75 23.82 -18.93
CA ILE A 94 -34.40 22.39 -18.92
C ILE A 94 -33.28 22.12 -19.92
N VAL A 95 -33.35 22.70 -21.12
CA VAL A 95 -32.32 22.57 -22.15
C VAL A 95 -31.01 23.16 -21.66
N ASP A 96 -31.01 24.35 -21.06
CA ASP A 96 -29.82 24.97 -20.50
C ASP A 96 -29.20 24.12 -19.39
N ARG A 97 -30.02 23.57 -18.49
CA ARG A 97 -29.54 22.66 -17.44
C ARG A 97 -28.93 21.39 -18.03
N LYS A 98 -29.58 20.77 -19.01
CA LYS A 98 -29.06 19.58 -19.70
C LYS A 98 -27.77 19.89 -20.45
N ASN A 99 -27.70 21.03 -21.14
CA ASN A 99 -26.49 21.49 -21.82
C ASN A 99 -25.34 21.76 -20.85
N SER A 100 -25.62 22.33 -19.68
CA SER A 100 -24.63 22.49 -18.61
C SER A 100 -24.10 21.14 -18.13
N ILE A 101 -24.99 20.16 -17.90
CA ILE A 101 -24.59 18.81 -17.49
C ILE A 101 -23.74 18.15 -18.59
N ILE A 102 -24.16 18.25 -19.86
CA ILE A 102 -23.39 17.72 -20.99
C ILE A 102 -22.00 18.35 -21.04
N LYS A 103 -21.89 19.68 -20.88
CA LYS A 103 -20.59 20.37 -20.84
C LYS A 103 -19.70 19.86 -19.70
N THR A 104 -20.25 19.67 -18.51
CA THR A 104 -19.49 19.11 -17.38
C THR A 104 -19.06 17.68 -17.68
N LEU A 105 -19.95 16.82 -18.17
CA LEU A 105 -19.61 15.43 -18.51
C LEU A 105 -18.55 15.33 -19.61
N VAL A 106 -18.59 16.21 -20.62
CA VAL A 106 -17.56 16.28 -21.67
C VAL A 106 -16.22 16.71 -21.07
N LYS A 107 -16.22 17.65 -20.12
CA LYS A 107 -15.00 18.05 -19.42
C LYS A 107 -14.45 16.90 -18.58
N ASP A 108 -15.30 16.25 -17.78
CA ASP A 108 -14.90 15.11 -16.94
C ASP A 108 -14.35 13.95 -17.77
N LEU A 109 -14.92 13.72 -18.96
CA LEU A 109 -14.41 12.72 -19.91
C LEU A 109 -13.00 13.10 -20.41
N ASN A 110 -12.80 14.35 -20.83
CA ASN A 110 -11.49 14.82 -21.29
C ASN A 110 -10.44 14.77 -20.16
N ASP A 111 -10.80 15.20 -18.96
CA ASP A 111 -9.91 15.17 -17.79
C ASP A 111 -9.52 13.71 -17.43
N SER A 112 -10.48 12.77 -17.53
CA SER A 112 -10.23 11.33 -17.35
C SER A 112 -9.32 10.76 -18.45
N GLU A 113 -9.55 11.10 -19.71
CA GLU A 113 -8.68 10.69 -20.83
C GLU A 113 -7.26 11.22 -20.67
N GLU A 114 -7.09 12.47 -20.24
CA GLU A 114 -5.77 13.05 -19.97
C GLU A 114 -5.05 12.32 -18.83
N GLN A 115 -5.75 12.04 -17.72
CA GLN A 115 -5.21 11.24 -16.62
C GLN A 115 -4.80 9.83 -17.08
N HIS A 116 -5.63 9.17 -17.90
CA HIS A 116 -5.31 7.87 -18.47
C HIS A 116 -4.07 7.93 -19.38
N MET A 117 -3.98 8.94 -20.25
CA MET A 117 -2.81 9.14 -21.11
C MET A 117 -1.53 9.42 -20.31
N MET A 118 -1.60 10.26 -19.27
CA MET A 118 -0.47 10.51 -18.38
C MET A 118 -0.02 9.24 -17.65
N SER A 119 -0.97 8.47 -17.10
CA SER A 119 -0.68 7.20 -16.45
C SER A 119 -0.06 6.19 -17.42
N LEU A 120 -0.55 6.12 -18.66
CA LEU A 120 -0.01 5.23 -19.68
C LEU A 120 1.42 5.62 -20.07
N ARG A 121 1.68 6.92 -20.29
CA ARG A 121 3.04 7.42 -20.58
C ARG A 121 4.00 7.09 -19.45
N SER A 122 3.61 7.34 -18.20
CA SER A 122 4.43 7.00 -17.04
C SER A 122 4.69 5.50 -16.94
N HIS A 123 3.68 4.67 -17.20
CA HIS A 123 3.85 3.21 -17.23
C HIS A 123 4.82 2.79 -18.33
N LEU A 124 4.69 3.32 -19.54
CA LEU A 124 5.59 3.02 -20.66
C LEU A 124 7.03 3.43 -20.34
N GLU A 125 7.25 4.62 -19.79
CA GLU A 125 8.59 5.04 -19.32
C GLU A 125 9.17 4.11 -18.25
N ASN A 126 8.33 3.59 -17.34
CA ASN A 126 8.79 2.63 -16.34
C ASN A 126 9.13 1.27 -16.95
N VAL A 127 8.39 0.83 -17.97
CA VAL A 127 8.69 -0.38 -18.73
C VAL A 127 9.99 -0.21 -19.51
N ASP A 128 10.22 0.94 -20.14
CA ASP A 128 11.46 1.24 -20.86
C ASP A 128 12.66 1.21 -19.91
N LYS A 129 12.56 1.85 -18.74
CA LYS A 129 13.59 1.78 -17.68
C LYS A 129 13.86 0.34 -17.24
N LEU A 130 12.81 -0.48 -17.10
CA LEU A 130 12.95 -1.89 -16.75
C LEU A 130 13.69 -2.67 -17.85
N ILE A 131 13.35 -2.42 -19.11
CA ILE A 131 14.01 -3.02 -20.27
C ILE A 131 15.49 -2.62 -20.30
N GLU A 132 15.81 -1.33 -20.09
CA GLU A 132 17.19 -0.85 -20.00
C GLU A 132 17.99 -1.54 -18.91
N LEU A 133 17.41 -1.70 -17.71
CA LEU A 133 18.04 -2.39 -16.59
C LEU A 133 18.29 -3.87 -16.92
N GLN A 134 17.34 -4.56 -17.56
CA GLN A 134 17.54 -5.95 -17.98
C GLN A 134 18.60 -6.06 -19.07
N ASN A 135 18.63 -5.12 -20.02
CA ASN A 135 19.65 -5.08 -21.06
C ASN A 135 21.05 -4.81 -20.49
N GLU A 136 21.18 -3.96 -19.47
CA GLU A 136 22.46 -3.75 -18.77
C GLU A 136 22.89 -5.02 -18.04
N ARG A 137 21.97 -5.68 -17.33
CA ARG A 137 22.23 -6.95 -16.65
C ARG A 137 22.68 -8.03 -17.62
N LEU A 138 22.00 -8.17 -18.77
CA LEU A 138 22.39 -9.12 -19.83
C LEU A 138 23.76 -8.80 -20.42
N ARG A 139 24.06 -7.51 -20.64
CA ARG A 139 25.38 -7.08 -21.11
C ARG A 139 26.49 -7.43 -20.12
N LYS A 140 26.27 -7.19 -18.82
CA LYS A 140 27.23 -7.59 -17.76
C LYS A 140 27.43 -9.09 -17.73
N LEU A 141 26.34 -9.86 -17.69
CA LEU A 141 26.41 -11.33 -17.67
C LEU A 141 27.14 -11.88 -18.91
N LYS A 142 26.91 -11.30 -20.09
CA LYS A 142 27.62 -11.67 -21.31
C LYS A 142 29.11 -11.35 -21.22
N ALA A 143 29.46 -10.15 -20.74
CA ALA A 143 30.86 -9.76 -20.57
C ALA A 143 31.60 -10.63 -19.55
N ASP A 144 30.96 -10.95 -18.42
CA ASP A 144 31.50 -11.85 -17.40
C ASP A 144 31.73 -13.25 -17.97
N TYR A 145 30.74 -13.79 -18.70
CA TYR A 145 30.86 -15.09 -19.37
C TYR A 145 32.00 -15.11 -20.41
N GLU A 146 32.10 -14.07 -21.25
CA GLU A 146 33.18 -13.97 -22.24
C GLU A 146 34.56 -13.86 -21.58
N ALA A 147 34.66 -13.15 -20.45
CA ALA A 147 35.88 -13.03 -19.66
C ALA A 147 36.28 -14.39 -19.04
N GLU A 148 35.34 -15.09 -18.41
CA GLU A 148 35.56 -16.42 -17.84
C GLU A 148 35.96 -17.44 -18.92
N LEU A 149 35.27 -17.43 -20.06
CA LEU A 149 35.59 -18.31 -21.19
C LEU A 149 37.01 -18.05 -21.70
N LYS A 150 37.40 -16.79 -21.81
CA LYS A 150 38.74 -16.41 -22.25
C LYS A 150 39.80 -16.85 -21.25
N LEU A 151 39.61 -16.56 -19.96
CA LEU A 151 40.53 -16.98 -18.90
C LEU A 151 40.72 -18.51 -18.92
N LEU A 152 39.62 -19.26 -18.99
CA LEU A 152 39.67 -20.72 -19.02
C LEU A 152 40.38 -21.24 -20.27
N THR A 153 40.13 -20.63 -21.43
CA THR A 153 40.80 -21.00 -22.68
C THR A 153 42.30 -20.72 -22.63
N ASP A 154 42.69 -19.58 -22.06
CA ASP A 154 44.09 -19.18 -21.89
C ASP A 154 44.80 -20.13 -20.90
N GLU A 155 44.16 -20.48 -19.78
CA GLU A 155 44.66 -21.44 -18.79
C GLU A 155 44.88 -22.83 -19.42
N PHE A 156 43.88 -23.38 -20.11
CA PHE A 156 44.04 -24.66 -20.82
C PHE A 156 45.15 -24.60 -21.88
N GLY A 157 45.27 -23.47 -22.59
CA GLY A 157 46.34 -23.27 -23.56
C GLY A 157 47.74 -23.23 -22.94
N GLU A 158 47.89 -22.64 -21.75
CA GLU A 158 49.15 -22.68 -20.99
C GLU A 158 49.45 -24.07 -20.44
N GLU A 159 48.45 -24.77 -19.90
CA GLU A 159 48.61 -26.15 -19.43
C GLU A 159 49.02 -27.10 -20.57
N GLU A 160 48.40 -26.97 -21.75
CA GLU A 160 48.76 -27.73 -22.93
C GLU A 160 50.21 -27.46 -23.35
N ARG A 161 50.62 -26.18 -23.43
CA ARG A 161 52.00 -25.80 -23.73
C ARG A 161 52.99 -26.39 -22.74
N TYR A 162 52.71 -26.23 -21.45
CA TYR A 162 53.55 -26.75 -20.38
C TYR A 162 53.69 -28.27 -20.46
N LEU A 163 52.58 -29.00 -20.70
CA LEU A 163 52.61 -30.45 -20.81
C LEU A 163 53.43 -30.92 -22.01
N ILE A 164 53.29 -30.27 -23.17
CA ILE A 164 54.09 -30.55 -24.38
C ILE A 164 55.57 -30.27 -24.10
N GLU A 165 55.90 -29.16 -23.44
CA GLU A 165 57.29 -28.81 -23.09
C GLU A 165 57.91 -29.83 -22.12
N GLN A 166 57.17 -30.24 -21.08
CA GLN A 166 57.65 -31.27 -20.15
C GLN A 166 57.84 -32.62 -20.85
N HIS A 167 56.88 -33.01 -21.71
CA HIS A 167 56.97 -34.27 -22.45
C HIS A 167 58.14 -34.28 -23.44
N THR A 168 58.36 -33.17 -24.17
CA THR A 168 59.49 -33.04 -25.10
C THR A 168 60.83 -33.10 -24.36
N LYS A 169 60.94 -32.41 -23.22
CA LYS A 169 62.13 -32.50 -22.35
C LYS A 169 62.39 -33.93 -21.87
N GLN A 170 61.36 -34.64 -21.42
CA GLN A 170 61.49 -36.04 -21.00
C GLN A 170 61.92 -36.96 -22.15
N LEU A 171 61.42 -36.73 -23.36
CA LEU A 171 61.86 -37.47 -24.55
C LEU A 171 63.33 -37.20 -24.87
N ASP A 172 63.79 -35.95 -24.74
CA ASP A 172 65.18 -35.59 -25.00
C ASP A 172 66.11 -36.17 -23.93
N ASP A 173 65.73 -36.12 -22.64
CA ASP A 173 66.45 -36.78 -21.56
C ASP A 173 66.58 -38.30 -21.81
N LEU A 174 65.52 -38.95 -22.30
CA LEU A 174 65.54 -40.37 -22.66
C LEU A 174 66.46 -40.66 -23.85
N LYS A 175 66.48 -39.79 -24.86
CA LYS A 175 67.42 -39.90 -25.99
C LYS A 175 68.86 -39.76 -25.51
N ASP A 176 69.15 -38.82 -24.62
CA ASP A 176 70.50 -38.62 -24.07
C ASP A 176 70.96 -39.83 -23.26
N ILE A 177 70.07 -40.39 -22.42
CA ILE A 177 70.34 -41.64 -21.71
C ILE A 177 70.60 -42.78 -22.69
N PHE A 178 69.81 -42.89 -23.76
CA PHE A 178 69.99 -43.92 -24.78
C PHE A 178 71.36 -43.79 -25.47
N VAL A 179 71.75 -42.59 -25.88
CA VAL A 179 73.06 -42.33 -26.51
C VAL A 179 74.21 -42.62 -25.54
N ALA A 180 74.10 -42.19 -24.28
CA ALA A 180 75.11 -42.49 -23.26
C ALA A 180 75.23 -44.00 -23.02
N LEU A 181 74.10 -44.72 -22.94
CA LEU A 181 74.06 -46.16 -22.75
C LEU A 181 74.69 -46.90 -23.94
N ASP A 182 74.34 -46.54 -25.17
CA ASP A 182 74.91 -47.10 -26.40
C ASP A 182 76.43 -46.87 -26.47
N SER A 183 76.90 -45.68 -26.09
CA SER A 183 78.33 -45.39 -25.96
C SER A 183 79.03 -46.28 -24.92
N THR A 184 78.40 -46.55 -23.77
CA THR A 184 78.98 -47.46 -22.77
C THR A 184 79.00 -48.92 -23.24
N TYR A 185 77.98 -49.37 -23.98
CA TYR A 185 77.93 -50.73 -24.52
C TYR A 185 78.98 -50.93 -25.61
N THR A 186 79.11 -49.98 -26.53
CA THR A 186 80.15 -50.01 -27.57
C THR A 186 81.56 -49.93 -26.97
N ALA A 187 81.78 -49.13 -25.92
CA ALA A 187 83.04 -49.10 -25.18
C ALA A 187 83.36 -50.46 -24.53
N LYS A 188 82.40 -51.10 -23.84
CA LYS A 188 82.57 -52.43 -23.25
C LYS A 188 82.83 -53.51 -24.30
N GLU A 189 82.15 -53.46 -25.43
CA GLU A 189 82.38 -54.39 -26.54
C GLU A 189 83.83 -54.24 -27.07
N ASN A 190 84.29 -53.00 -27.24
CA ASN A 190 85.67 -52.73 -27.66
C ASN A 190 86.69 -53.19 -26.61
N GLU A 191 86.46 -52.93 -25.32
CA GLU A 191 87.31 -53.40 -24.22
C GLU A 191 87.42 -54.94 -24.25
N ALA A 192 86.29 -55.65 -24.33
CA ALA A 192 86.27 -57.11 -24.41
C ALA A 192 87.02 -57.63 -25.65
N ARG A 193 86.89 -56.97 -26.80
CA ARG A 193 87.67 -57.30 -28.01
C ARG A 193 89.17 -57.09 -27.80
N THR A 194 89.58 -55.99 -27.16
CA THR A 194 90.99 -55.70 -26.87
C THR A 194 91.59 -56.67 -25.85
N GLU A 195 90.84 -57.01 -24.80
CA GLU A 195 91.24 -58.01 -23.80
C GLU A 195 91.40 -59.39 -24.45
N GLN A 196 90.45 -59.79 -25.31
CA GLN A 196 90.58 -61.03 -26.08
C GLN A 196 91.84 -61.04 -26.95
N HIS A 197 92.21 -59.91 -27.56
CA HIS A 197 93.44 -59.78 -28.34
C HIS A 197 94.69 -59.92 -27.44
N SER A 198 94.70 -59.25 -26.29
CA SER A 198 95.78 -59.34 -25.30
C SER A 198 96.00 -60.78 -24.80
N ILE A 199 94.93 -61.48 -24.42
CA ILE A 199 94.99 -62.88 -23.97
C ILE A 199 95.57 -63.79 -25.07
N LYS A 200 95.20 -63.56 -26.33
CA LYS A 200 95.75 -64.31 -27.47
C LYS A 200 97.26 -64.07 -27.64
N ASP A 201 97.72 -62.83 -27.48
CA ASP A 201 99.13 -62.48 -27.59
C ASP A 201 99.95 -62.99 -26.40
N GLU A 202 99.43 -62.89 -25.18
CA GLU A 202 100.04 -63.49 -23.98
C GLU A 202 100.19 -65.00 -24.12
N LEU A 203 99.15 -65.70 -24.59
CA LEU A 203 99.21 -67.14 -24.83
C LEU A 203 100.27 -67.49 -25.88
N LYS A 204 100.38 -66.68 -26.93
CA LYS A 204 101.42 -66.84 -27.97
C LYS A 204 102.82 -66.63 -27.40
N ASN A 205 103.02 -65.61 -26.58
CA ASN A 205 104.31 -65.33 -25.92
C ASN A 205 104.68 -66.43 -24.92
N ARG A 206 103.74 -66.88 -24.09
CA ARG A 206 103.96 -68.00 -23.16
C ARG A 206 104.35 -69.28 -23.89
N ASN A 207 103.70 -69.60 -25.01
CA ASN A 207 104.08 -70.75 -25.83
C ASN A 207 105.51 -70.60 -26.41
N LEU A 208 105.93 -69.37 -26.76
CA LEU A 208 107.31 -69.11 -27.20
C LEU A 208 108.31 -69.28 -26.05
N GLU A 209 107.99 -68.78 -24.86
CA GLU A 209 108.81 -68.94 -23.66
C GLU A 209 108.94 -70.40 -23.24
N ASP A 210 107.84 -71.16 -23.22
CA ASP A 210 107.83 -72.60 -22.91
C ASP A 210 108.70 -73.38 -23.91
N LYS A 211 108.62 -73.02 -25.20
CA LYS A 211 109.48 -73.59 -26.25
C LYS A 211 110.96 -73.26 -26.00
N HIS A 212 111.29 -72.03 -25.59
CA HIS A 212 112.64 -71.62 -25.25
C HIS A 212 113.17 -72.31 -23.98
N ALA A 213 112.34 -72.41 -22.94
CA ALA A 213 112.67 -73.09 -21.69
C ALA A 213 112.92 -74.59 -21.93
N LEU A 214 112.09 -75.24 -22.75
CA LEU A 214 112.28 -76.65 -23.13
C LEU A 214 113.60 -76.86 -23.88
N ARG A 215 113.95 -75.95 -24.80
CA ARG A 215 115.24 -76.00 -25.51
C ARG A 215 116.42 -75.94 -24.54
N THR A 216 116.38 -75.00 -23.60
CA THR A 216 117.42 -74.79 -22.57
C THR A 216 117.54 -76.00 -21.63
N SER A 217 116.41 -76.58 -21.23
CA SER A 217 116.36 -77.78 -20.38
C SER A 217 116.94 -79.02 -21.08
N LEU A 218 116.68 -79.20 -22.38
CA LEU A 218 117.24 -80.30 -23.17
C LEU A 218 118.76 -80.15 -23.34
N GLU A 219 119.25 -78.94 -23.62
CA GLU A 219 120.69 -78.63 -23.63
C GLU A 219 121.35 -78.96 -22.27
N ALA A 220 120.68 -78.65 -21.15
CA ALA A 220 121.17 -78.98 -19.80
C ALA A 220 121.17 -80.49 -19.48
N LYS A 221 120.17 -81.25 -19.95
CA LYS A 221 120.10 -82.72 -19.78
C LYS A 221 121.22 -83.45 -20.51
N VAL A 222 121.58 -83.01 -21.71
CA VAL A 222 122.71 -83.56 -22.46
C VAL A 222 124.01 -83.39 -21.67
N ASN A 223 124.23 -82.20 -21.08
CA ASN A 223 125.40 -81.93 -20.24
C ASN A 223 125.40 -82.76 -18.94
N LYS A 224 124.23 -83.01 -18.33
CA LYS A 224 124.10 -83.85 -17.13
C LYS A 224 124.40 -85.33 -17.37
N LEU A 225 123.90 -85.92 -18.47
CA LEU A 225 124.17 -87.32 -18.80
C LEU A 225 125.68 -87.61 -18.97
N TRP A 226 126.43 -86.62 -19.46
CA TRP A 226 127.88 -86.68 -19.55
C TRP A 226 128.58 -86.70 -18.19
N THR A 227 128.05 -85.97 -17.20
CA THR A 227 128.55 -85.98 -15.82
C THR A 227 128.12 -87.22 -15.03
N GLU A 228 126.91 -87.73 -15.26
CA GLU A 228 126.30 -88.86 -14.54
C GLU A 228 127.03 -90.20 -14.81
N PHE A 229 127.54 -90.39 -16.03
CA PHE A 229 128.36 -91.56 -16.38
C PHE A 229 129.65 -91.65 -15.52
N LYS A 230 130.21 -90.50 -15.12
CA LYS A 230 131.44 -90.41 -14.32
C LYS A 230 131.20 -90.65 -12.82
N THR A 231 130.00 -90.36 -12.35
CA THR A 231 129.60 -90.48 -10.93
C THR A 231 129.02 -91.84 -10.55
N SER A 232 128.41 -92.59 -11.47
CA SER A 232 127.83 -93.92 -11.18
C SER A 232 128.83 -95.00 -10.77
N LEU A 233 130.14 -94.80 -11.03
CA LEU A 233 131.21 -95.68 -10.55
C LEU A 233 131.54 -95.47 -9.05
N ALA A 234 131.23 -94.29 -8.50
CA ALA A 234 131.60 -93.90 -7.13
C ALA A 234 130.47 -94.10 -6.10
N LEU A 235 129.23 -94.34 -6.56
CA LEU A 235 128.04 -94.35 -5.71
C LEU A 235 127.47 -95.75 -5.40
N TYR A 236 128.15 -96.82 -5.82
CA TYR A 236 127.91 -98.19 -5.30
C TYR A 236 128.37 -98.32 -3.84
N THR A 237 129.13 -97.36 -3.34
CA THR A 237 129.93 -97.53 -2.12
C THR A 237 129.29 -97.00 -0.84
N LYS A 238 128.11 -96.36 -0.85
CA LYS A 238 127.68 -95.67 0.39
C LYS A 238 126.18 -95.40 0.60
N THR A 239 125.36 -96.45 0.50
CA THR A 239 124.38 -96.82 1.55
C THR A 239 123.89 -95.71 2.52
N THR A 240 122.95 -94.84 2.11
CA THR A 240 122.29 -93.88 3.03
C THR A 240 120.82 -93.55 2.67
N ASP A 241 120.07 -94.48 2.07
CA ASP A 241 118.72 -94.18 1.54
C ASP A 241 117.56 -94.30 2.55
N GLU A 242 117.73 -94.95 3.70
CA GLU A 242 116.55 -95.33 4.52
C GLU A 242 116.03 -94.23 5.47
N LYS A 243 116.81 -93.20 5.80
CA LYS A 243 116.41 -92.15 6.78
C LYS A 243 115.64 -90.96 6.18
N ILE A 244 115.62 -90.80 4.86
CA ILE A 244 115.00 -89.66 4.17
C ILE A 244 113.47 -89.84 4.06
N VAL A 245 112.98 -91.07 3.93
CA VAL A 245 111.57 -91.36 3.65
C VAL A 245 110.62 -91.07 4.83
N TYR A 246 111.11 -91.14 6.07
CA TYR A 246 110.26 -90.93 7.26
C TYR A 246 110.00 -89.44 7.56
N PHE A 247 110.95 -88.56 7.27
CA PHE A 247 110.83 -87.11 7.51
C PHE A 247 109.93 -86.42 6.47
N GLU A 248 109.99 -86.86 5.22
CA GLU A 248 109.20 -86.28 4.11
C GLU A 248 107.68 -86.47 4.29
N ASN A 249 107.27 -87.60 4.90
CA ASN A 249 105.85 -87.91 5.16
C ASN A 249 105.22 -87.06 6.27
N LEU A 250 106.01 -86.62 7.26
CA LEU A 250 105.52 -85.80 8.36
C LEU A 250 105.37 -84.33 7.94
N LYS A 251 106.32 -83.84 7.12
CA LYS A 251 106.30 -82.48 6.55
C LYS A 251 105.09 -82.21 5.63
N GLN A 252 104.69 -83.19 4.81
CA GLN A 252 103.53 -83.06 3.92
C GLN A 252 102.18 -82.97 4.65
N LYS A 253 102.08 -83.47 5.89
CA LYS A 253 100.84 -83.37 6.69
C LYS A 253 100.68 -81.99 7.31
N ASP A 254 101.77 -81.40 7.82
CA ASP A 254 101.76 -80.04 8.38
C ASP A 254 101.49 -78.97 7.31
N GLU A 255 102.08 -79.09 6.11
CA GLU A 255 101.83 -78.13 5.02
C GLU A 255 100.36 -78.11 4.57
N LYS A 256 99.69 -79.28 4.57
CA LYS A 256 98.26 -79.37 4.22
C LYS A 256 97.37 -78.74 5.27
N SER A 257 97.63 -78.99 6.56
CA SER A 257 96.86 -78.37 7.65
C SER A 257 97.07 -76.86 7.76
N ALA A 258 98.29 -76.36 7.50
CA ALA A 258 98.58 -74.93 7.47
C ALA A 258 97.84 -74.20 6.33
N ALA A 259 97.83 -74.78 5.12
CA ALA A 259 97.11 -74.21 3.98
C ALA A 259 95.59 -74.17 4.21
N GLU A 260 95.04 -75.18 4.89
CA GLU A 260 93.61 -75.26 5.20
C GLU A 260 93.19 -74.19 6.24
N ILE A 261 94.01 -73.97 7.28
CA ILE A 261 93.80 -72.91 8.27
C ILE A 261 93.85 -71.53 7.62
N GLU A 262 94.81 -71.29 6.72
CA GLU A 262 94.95 -70.01 6.03
C GLU A 262 93.75 -69.74 5.09
N MET A 263 93.27 -70.77 4.39
CA MET A 263 92.06 -70.66 3.56
C MET A 263 90.83 -70.30 4.38
N GLN A 264 90.64 -70.96 5.54
CA GLN A 264 89.52 -70.66 6.43
C GLN A 264 89.64 -69.25 7.03
N MET A 265 90.83 -68.80 7.43
CA MET A 265 91.10 -67.42 7.89
C MET A 265 90.71 -66.36 6.85
N ARG A 266 91.11 -66.54 5.57
CA ARG A 266 90.73 -65.62 4.49
C ARG A 266 89.22 -65.63 4.20
N LYS A 267 88.55 -66.77 4.37
CA LYS A 267 87.08 -66.86 4.22
C LYS A 267 86.38 -66.13 5.37
N LEU A 268 86.88 -66.28 6.59
CA LEU A 268 86.35 -65.63 7.78
C LEU A 268 86.50 -64.11 7.69
N GLN A 269 87.66 -63.61 7.22
CA GLN A 269 87.88 -62.19 6.97
C GLN A 269 86.90 -61.62 5.94
N ARG A 270 86.72 -62.28 4.79
CA ARG A 270 85.76 -61.85 3.75
C ARG A 270 84.33 -61.76 4.26
N ILE A 271 83.89 -62.72 5.07
CA ILE A 271 82.56 -62.72 5.67
C ILE A 271 82.44 -61.56 6.68
N ASN A 272 83.48 -61.32 7.49
CA ASN A 272 83.47 -60.26 8.48
C ASN A 272 83.44 -58.85 7.83
N ASP A 273 84.20 -58.66 6.76
CA ASP A 273 84.18 -57.42 5.96
C ASP A 273 82.80 -57.21 5.31
N HIS A 274 82.17 -58.27 4.81
CA HIS A 274 80.82 -58.20 4.26
C HIS A 274 79.78 -57.83 5.33
N ILE A 275 79.86 -58.42 6.53
CA ILE A 275 79.01 -58.05 7.67
C ILE A 275 79.19 -56.56 8.02
N ALA A 276 80.43 -56.05 8.03
CA ALA A 276 80.71 -54.65 8.31
C ALA A 276 80.11 -53.69 7.25
N ILE A 277 80.12 -54.08 5.97
CA ILE A 277 79.49 -53.30 4.89
C ILE A 277 77.97 -53.29 5.05
N VAL A 278 77.36 -54.45 5.30
CA VAL A 278 75.90 -54.55 5.47
C VAL A 278 75.43 -53.76 6.69
N LYS A 279 76.15 -53.83 7.82
CA LYS A 279 75.85 -53.00 9.01
C LYS A 279 75.93 -51.49 8.72
N ARG A 280 76.95 -51.03 7.98
CA ARG A 280 77.06 -49.62 7.57
C ARG A 280 75.91 -49.20 6.66
N ARG A 281 75.52 -50.04 5.70
CA ARG A 281 74.37 -49.77 4.81
C ARG A 281 73.07 -49.68 5.60
N MET A 282 72.85 -50.59 6.55
CA MET A 282 71.65 -50.61 7.39
C MET A 282 71.55 -49.34 8.25
N ALA A 283 72.66 -48.92 8.87
CA ALA A 283 72.71 -47.68 9.65
C ALA A 283 72.44 -46.43 8.79
N LYS A 284 73.00 -46.37 7.57
CA LYS A 284 72.76 -45.27 6.63
C LYS A 284 71.27 -45.17 6.25
N VAL A 285 70.67 -46.30 5.86
CA VAL A 285 69.25 -46.37 5.49
C VAL A 285 68.35 -46.00 6.68
N SER A 286 68.66 -46.47 7.88
CA SER A 286 67.92 -46.10 9.11
C SER A 286 67.92 -44.58 9.32
N LYS A 287 69.08 -43.93 9.20
CA LYS A 287 69.21 -42.48 9.37
C LYS A 287 68.44 -41.70 8.31
N GLU A 288 68.50 -42.12 7.05
CA GLU A 288 67.73 -41.50 5.96
C GLU A 288 66.23 -41.60 6.19
N PHE A 289 65.73 -42.74 6.68
CA PHE A 289 64.31 -42.90 7.00
C PHE A 289 63.89 -42.10 8.24
N GLU A 290 64.74 -41.98 9.26
CA GLU A 290 64.48 -41.12 10.41
C GLU A 290 64.38 -39.64 10.02
N GLU A 291 65.29 -39.16 9.16
CA GLU A 291 65.26 -37.79 8.65
C GLU A 291 64.01 -37.53 7.78
N LYS A 292 63.66 -38.45 6.88
CA LYS A 292 62.41 -38.35 6.07
C LYS A 292 61.16 -38.34 6.96
N ASN A 293 61.09 -39.24 7.94
CA ASN A 293 59.95 -39.27 8.87
C ASN A 293 59.87 -38.01 9.74
N ARG A 294 61.01 -37.42 10.12
CA ARG A 294 61.05 -36.15 10.83
C ARG A 294 60.47 -35.03 9.97
N HIS A 295 60.92 -34.89 8.72
CA HIS A 295 60.40 -33.87 7.79
C HIS A 295 58.90 -34.04 7.53
N LEU A 296 58.43 -35.26 7.27
CA LEU A 296 56.99 -35.52 7.09
C LEU A 296 56.16 -35.17 8.33
N LYS A 297 56.69 -35.40 9.55
CA LYS A 297 56.01 -35.00 10.80
C LYS A 297 55.95 -33.49 10.95
N GLU A 298 57.03 -32.78 10.65
CA GLU A 298 57.08 -31.32 10.69
C GLU A 298 56.11 -30.69 9.67
N GLU A 299 56.05 -31.21 8.45
CA GLU A 299 55.09 -30.76 7.44
C GLU A 299 53.64 -31.03 7.86
N ARG A 300 53.36 -32.22 8.41
CA ARG A 300 52.05 -32.56 8.95
C ARG A 300 51.64 -31.59 10.07
N GLU A 301 52.53 -31.28 11.00
CA GLU A 301 52.25 -30.33 12.07
C GLU A 301 51.99 -28.92 11.54
N LYS A 302 52.80 -28.44 10.58
CA LYS A 302 52.54 -27.16 9.90
C LYS A 302 51.16 -27.15 9.24
N LEU A 303 50.79 -28.21 8.52
CA LEU A 303 49.49 -28.32 7.87
C LEU A 303 48.33 -28.34 8.91
N VAL A 304 48.51 -29.05 10.02
CA VAL A 304 47.53 -29.08 11.12
C VAL A 304 47.35 -27.70 11.75
N THR A 305 48.43 -26.96 11.98
CA THR A 305 48.33 -25.58 12.52
C THR A 305 47.63 -24.64 11.55
N HIS A 306 47.93 -24.73 10.25
CA HIS A 306 47.22 -23.97 9.20
C HIS A 306 45.74 -24.32 9.16
N PHE A 307 45.39 -25.61 9.22
CA PHE A 307 43.99 -26.06 9.27
C PHE A 307 43.26 -25.53 10.52
N GLN A 308 43.90 -25.58 11.69
CA GLN A 308 43.31 -25.04 12.93
C GLN A 308 43.10 -23.53 12.82
N ASN A 309 44.08 -22.78 12.32
CA ASN A 309 43.95 -21.34 12.11
C ASN A 309 42.80 -21.03 11.14
N LEU A 310 42.74 -21.70 9.99
CA LEU A 310 41.66 -21.51 9.02
C LEU A 310 40.30 -21.86 9.62
N LYS A 311 40.21 -22.94 10.40
CA LYS A 311 38.98 -23.34 11.10
C LYS A 311 38.53 -22.27 12.09
N THR A 312 39.45 -21.68 12.86
CA THR A 312 39.10 -20.58 13.78
C THR A 312 38.68 -19.30 13.06
N GLN A 313 39.28 -18.99 11.90
CA GLN A 313 38.84 -17.86 11.07
C GLN A 313 37.44 -18.10 10.51
N LEU A 314 37.15 -19.31 10.04
CA LEU A 314 35.84 -19.69 9.53
C LEU A 314 34.76 -19.61 10.61
N THR A 315 35.04 -20.08 11.83
CA THR A 315 34.08 -19.99 12.95
C THR A 315 33.82 -18.53 13.33
N LYS A 316 34.87 -17.70 13.42
CA LYS A 316 34.72 -16.26 13.68
C LYS A 316 33.89 -15.54 12.62
N LEU A 317 34.11 -15.87 11.34
CA LEU A 317 33.31 -15.32 10.24
C LEU A 317 31.85 -15.75 10.35
N ARG A 318 31.58 -17.03 10.64
CA ARG A 318 30.21 -17.53 10.83
C ARG A 318 29.50 -16.86 12.01
N GLU A 319 30.18 -16.71 13.15
CA GLU A 319 29.66 -16.00 14.33
C GLU A 319 29.35 -14.54 14.01
N SER A 320 30.28 -13.82 13.37
CA SER A 320 30.07 -12.42 12.97
C SER A 320 28.89 -12.24 12.01
N GLN A 321 28.76 -13.14 11.01
CA GLN A 321 27.63 -13.11 10.09
C GLN A 321 26.31 -13.45 10.79
N HIS A 322 26.33 -14.39 11.72
CA HIS A 322 25.16 -14.73 12.53
C HIS A 322 24.71 -13.55 13.39
N GLU A 323 25.63 -12.86 14.08
CA GLU A 323 25.33 -11.65 14.85
C GLU A 323 24.74 -10.54 13.98
N LYS A 324 25.32 -10.29 12.79
CA LYS A 324 24.78 -9.30 11.85
C LYS A 324 23.37 -9.65 11.39
N LEU A 325 23.12 -10.92 11.11
CA LEU A 325 21.78 -11.40 10.72
C LEU A 325 20.77 -11.23 11.84
N VAL A 326 21.15 -11.55 13.09
CA VAL A 326 20.30 -11.36 14.26
C VAL A 326 19.96 -9.88 14.47
N LYS A 327 20.96 -8.99 14.37
CA LYS A 327 20.74 -7.53 14.47
C LYS A 327 19.80 -7.03 13.37
N LEU A 328 20.03 -7.41 12.12
CA LEU A 328 19.18 -7.03 10.99
C LEU A 328 17.73 -7.53 11.18
N SER A 329 17.56 -8.77 11.63
CA SER A 329 16.25 -9.36 11.91
C SER A 329 15.51 -8.62 13.03
N PHE A 330 16.23 -8.24 14.09
CA PHE A 330 15.65 -7.49 15.20
C PHE A 330 15.26 -6.07 14.79
N GLU A 331 16.14 -5.34 14.11
CA GLU A 331 15.90 -3.97 13.66
C GLU A 331 14.78 -3.90 12.62
N SER A 332 14.77 -4.82 11.65
CA SER A 332 13.68 -4.92 10.66
C SER A 332 12.36 -5.29 11.34
N GLY A 333 12.35 -6.23 12.28
CA GLY A 333 11.17 -6.57 13.07
C GLY A 333 10.64 -5.38 13.89
N ALA A 334 11.52 -4.58 14.49
CA ALA A 334 11.14 -3.36 15.21
C ALA A 334 10.57 -2.28 14.28
N ALA A 335 11.17 -2.09 13.10
CA ALA A 335 10.67 -1.15 12.09
C ALA A 335 9.29 -1.58 11.57
N ILE A 336 9.09 -2.86 11.27
CA ILE A 336 7.80 -3.41 10.85
C ILE A 336 6.73 -3.17 11.93
N LYS A 337 7.03 -3.47 13.20
CA LYS A 337 6.10 -3.20 14.31
C LYS A 337 5.75 -1.72 14.43
N LYS A 338 6.72 -0.82 14.23
CA LYS A 338 6.49 0.64 14.28
C LYS A 338 5.58 1.09 13.14
N VAL A 339 5.82 0.61 11.91
CA VAL A 339 4.99 0.92 10.74
C VAL A 339 3.59 0.34 10.91
N GLN A 340 3.46 -0.89 11.41
CA GLN A 340 2.16 -1.49 11.71
C GLN A 340 1.39 -0.67 12.74
N GLY A 341 2.04 -0.21 13.81
CA GLY A 341 1.40 0.68 14.79
C GLY A 341 0.98 2.03 14.22
N LEU A 342 1.68 2.56 13.21
CA LEU A 342 1.25 3.76 12.49
C LEU A 342 0.04 3.48 11.59
N LEU A 343 0.03 2.32 10.93
CA LEU A 343 -1.10 1.87 10.11
C LEU A 343 -2.36 1.69 10.96
N ASP A 344 -2.26 1.02 12.12
CA ASP A 344 -3.40 0.85 13.04
C ASP A 344 -3.96 2.19 13.52
N LYS A 345 -3.08 3.18 13.78
CA LYS A 345 -3.50 4.55 14.14
C LYS A 345 -4.19 5.24 12.96
N ALA A 346 -3.64 5.14 11.75
CA ALA A 346 -4.23 5.73 10.55
C ALA A 346 -5.61 5.12 10.26
N GLU A 347 -5.74 3.79 10.36
CA GLU A 347 -7.03 3.11 10.24
C GLU A 347 -8.03 3.58 11.29
N LYS A 348 -7.60 3.74 12.54
CA LYS A 348 -8.47 4.24 13.62
C LYS A 348 -8.95 5.66 13.32
N ILE A 349 -8.07 6.53 12.82
CA ILE A 349 -8.44 7.90 12.41
C ILE A 349 -9.46 7.85 11.26
N LEU A 350 -9.25 7.03 10.24
CA LEU A 350 -10.18 6.90 9.12
C LEU A 350 -11.54 6.33 9.55
N LYS A 351 -11.56 5.28 10.37
CA LYS A 351 -12.79 4.68 10.92
C LYS A 351 -13.57 5.68 11.78
N LEU A 352 -12.89 6.48 12.59
CA LEU A 352 -13.51 7.55 13.38
C LEU A 352 -14.06 8.66 12.47
N ALA A 353 -13.30 9.10 11.47
CA ALA A 353 -13.75 10.10 10.51
C ALA A 353 -14.99 9.64 9.73
N GLU A 354 -15.02 8.37 9.28
CA GLU A 354 -16.18 7.77 8.63
C GLU A 354 -17.40 7.70 9.57
N HIS A 355 -17.17 7.34 10.84
CA HIS A 355 -18.24 7.32 11.84
C HIS A 355 -18.81 8.72 12.11
N CYS A 356 -17.95 9.73 12.28
CA CYS A 356 -18.35 11.13 12.44
C CYS A 356 -19.13 11.64 11.22
N ARG A 357 -18.71 11.26 10.01
CA ARG A 357 -19.35 11.66 8.75
C ARG A 357 -20.81 11.21 8.61
N LYS A 358 -21.25 10.21 9.39
CA LYS A 358 -22.67 9.78 9.43
C LYS A 358 -23.58 10.83 10.05
N TYR A 359 -23.07 11.65 10.97
CA TYR A 359 -23.84 12.67 11.70
C TYR A 359 -23.76 14.06 11.06
N GLU A 360 -22.97 14.21 10.01
CA GLU A 360 -22.85 15.46 9.27
C GLU A 360 -24.04 15.67 8.33
N THR A 361 -24.43 16.92 8.12
CA THR A 361 -25.49 17.28 7.18
C THR A 361 -25.04 17.07 5.72
N GLU A 362 -25.99 16.98 4.78
CA GLU A 362 -25.64 16.86 3.36
C GLU A 362 -24.82 18.06 2.86
N GLU A 363 -25.11 19.27 3.36
CA GLU A 363 -24.31 20.47 3.08
C GLU A 363 -22.86 20.32 3.56
N GLU A 364 -22.65 19.78 4.77
CA GLU A 364 -21.31 19.54 5.35
C GLU A 364 -20.54 18.43 4.65
N LYS A 365 -21.24 17.49 4.01
CA LYS A 365 -20.63 16.40 3.23
C LYS A 365 -20.19 16.87 1.84
N VAL A 366 -20.93 17.81 1.23
CA VAL A 366 -20.68 18.37 -0.11
C VAL A 366 -19.67 19.51 -0.06
N THR A 367 -19.76 20.37 0.97
CA THR A 367 -18.80 21.47 1.23
C THR A 367 -18.20 21.37 2.63
N PRO A 368 -17.23 20.47 2.85
CA PRO A 368 -16.61 20.27 4.17
C PRO A 368 -15.71 21.42 4.63
N PHE A 369 -15.23 22.22 3.68
CA PHE A 369 -14.24 23.28 3.91
C PHE A 369 -14.88 24.65 3.71
N TYR A 370 -15.20 25.29 4.83
CA TYR A 370 -15.82 26.61 4.84
C TYR A 370 -14.81 27.71 4.53
N VAL A 371 -15.27 28.70 3.77
CA VAL A 371 -14.52 29.96 3.58
C VAL A 371 -14.34 30.62 4.93
N SER A 372 -13.17 31.23 5.13
CA SER A 372 -12.85 31.97 6.33
C SER A 372 -13.92 33.04 6.58
N SER A 373 -14.47 33.08 7.80
CA SER A 373 -15.37 34.16 8.22
C SER A 373 -14.61 35.43 8.62
N LEU A 374 -13.26 35.37 8.62
CA LEU A 374 -12.38 36.49 8.95
C LEU A 374 -12.34 37.47 7.77
N THR A 375 -12.31 38.75 8.09
CA THR A 375 -12.04 39.80 7.11
C THR A 375 -10.58 39.76 6.65
N ALA A 376 -10.30 40.30 5.46
CA ALA A 376 -8.94 40.29 4.91
C ALA A 376 -7.89 40.95 5.84
N ASP A 377 -8.31 41.89 6.68
CA ASP A 377 -7.43 42.53 7.67
C ASP A 377 -7.19 41.62 8.89
N GLU A 378 -8.19 40.86 9.34
CA GLU A 378 -8.05 39.86 10.40
C GLU A 378 -7.23 38.64 9.94
N GLU A 379 -7.36 38.22 8.68
CA GLU A 379 -6.52 37.16 8.09
C GLU A 379 -5.05 37.57 8.04
N ARG A 380 -4.75 38.83 7.73
CA ARG A 380 -3.38 39.38 7.78
C ARG A 380 -2.84 39.40 9.21
N GLN A 381 -3.65 39.82 10.19
CA GLN A 381 -3.25 39.81 11.60
C GLN A 381 -2.95 38.40 12.12
N VAL A 382 -3.73 37.40 11.71
CA VAL A 382 -3.47 35.98 12.06
C VAL A 382 -2.20 35.47 11.39
N GLN A 383 -1.94 35.83 10.12
CA GLN A 383 -0.71 35.47 9.41
C GLN A 383 0.53 36.15 10.00
N GLU A 384 0.42 37.40 10.44
CA GLU A 384 1.47 38.12 11.16
C GLU A 384 1.71 37.50 12.55
N ALA A 385 0.66 37.13 13.28
CA ALA A 385 0.77 36.45 14.57
C ALA A 385 1.34 35.02 14.48
N LEU A 386 1.20 34.34 13.33
CA LEU A 386 1.83 33.04 13.05
C LEU A 386 3.36 33.17 12.83
N GLN A 387 3.85 34.37 12.50
CA GLN A 387 5.28 34.70 12.46
C GLN A 387 5.77 35.15 13.85
N VAL A 388 5.56 34.31 14.87
CA VAL A 388 6.04 34.58 16.23
C VAL A 388 7.57 34.73 16.20
N GLU A 389 8.08 35.96 16.31
CA GLU A 389 9.48 36.21 16.63
C GLU A 389 9.70 35.89 18.12
N GLY A 390 10.38 34.78 18.40
CA GLY A 390 10.97 34.54 19.74
C GLY A 390 10.95 33.11 20.27
N ASP A 391 10.08 32.21 19.78
CA ASP A 391 9.97 30.85 20.33
C ASP A 391 9.91 29.78 19.21
N GLU A 392 11.07 29.20 18.89
CA GLU A 392 11.23 28.25 17.77
C GLU A 392 10.40 26.97 17.95
N ASP A 393 10.23 26.48 19.19
CA ASP A 393 9.45 25.28 19.50
C ASP A 393 7.95 25.52 19.25
N LEU A 394 7.45 26.69 19.66
CA LEU A 394 6.06 27.08 19.42
C LEU A 394 5.80 27.31 17.92
N ALA A 395 6.72 27.97 17.23
CA ALA A 395 6.65 28.15 15.78
C ALA A 395 6.67 26.81 15.02
N GLN A 396 7.44 25.83 15.49
CA GLN A 396 7.49 24.50 14.88
C GLN A 396 6.19 23.71 15.09
N ILE A 397 5.59 23.78 16.28
CA ILE A 397 4.27 23.18 16.57
C ILE A 397 3.18 23.84 15.72
N LEU A 398 3.17 25.17 15.63
CA LEU A 398 2.21 25.91 14.79
C LEU A 398 2.31 25.51 13.31
N ARG A 399 3.54 25.31 12.79
CA ARG A 399 3.76 24.79 11.43
C ARG A 399 3.25 23.36 11.24
N GLN A 400 3.39 22.50 12.26
CA GLN A 400 2.84 21.13 12.21
C GLN A 400 1.30 21.11 12.30
N CYS A 401 0.70 22.09 12.96
CA CYS A 401 -0.75 22.23 13.10
C CYS A 401 -1.41 23.00 11.94
N ALA A 402 -0.65 23.74 11.14
CA ALA A 402 -1.18 24.49 9.98
C ALA A 402 -2.02 23.63 9.01
N PRO A 403 -1.64 22.38 8.67
CA PRO A 403 -2.49 21.51 7.83
C PRO A 403 -3.83 21.12 8.46
N LEU A 404 -3.99 21.25 9.78
CA LEU A 404 -5.25 20.98 10.50
C LEU A 404 -6.18 22.20 10.55
N GLU A 405 -5.80 23.35 9.99
CA GLU A 405 -6.63 24.57 10.02
C GLU A 405 -8.03 24.30 9.47
N MET A 406 -8.13 23.58 8.36
CA MET A 406 -9.39 23.22 7.73
C MET A 406 -10.26 22.30 8.60
N PHE A 407 -9.63 21.41 9.37
CA PHE A 407 -10.33 20.59 10.36
C PHE A 407 -10.92 21.46 11.48
N TRP A 408 -10.13 22.41 11.99
CA TRP A 408 -10.59 23.31 13.06
C TRP A 408 -11.69 24.27 12.62
N ARG A 409 -11.64 24.79 11.38
CA ARG A 409 -12.73 25.58 10.80
C ARG A 409 -14.04 24.79 10.79
N ARG A 410 -13.98 23.53 10.35
CA ARG A 410 -15.12 22.61 10.32
C ARG A 410 -15.65 22.31 11.71
N PHE A 411 -14.77 22.02 12.67
CA PHE A 411 -15.12 21.79 14.06
C PHE A 411 -15.82 23.01 14.68
N ASN A 412 -15.28 24.20 14.47
CA ASN A 412 -15.81 25.45 15.02
C ASN A 412 -17.19 25.79 14.44
N LYS A 413 -17.42 25.56 13.14
CA LYS A 413 -18.75 25.70 12.52
C LYS A 413 -19.79 24.83 13.21
N VAL A 414 -19.49 23.54 13.41
CA VAL A 414 -20.40 22.61 14.12
C VAL A 414 -20.64 23.05 15.57
N GLN A 415 -19.63 23.61 16.24
CA GLN A 415 -19.81 24.17 17.58
C GLN A 415 -20.75 25.39 17.59
N LEU A 416 -20.66 26.27 16.59
CA LEU A 416 -21.58 27.40 16.44
C LEU A 416 -23.01 26.92 16.21
N ASP A 417 -23.20 25.93 15.32
CA ASP A 417 -24.52 25.33 15.07
C ASP A 417 -25.09 24.68 16.33
N ARG A 418 -24.26 23.95 17.09
CA ARG A 418 -24.66 23.36 18.37
C ARG A 418 -25.11 24.44 19.35
N LEU A 419 -24.38 25.55 19.45
CA LEU A 419 -24.73 26.66 20.34
C LEU A 419 -26.04 27.34 19.90
N ALA A 420 -26.25 27.52 18.59
CA ALA A 420 -27.49 28.04 18.05
C ALA A 420 -28.68 27.13 18.39
N MET A 421 -28.54 25.82 18.18
CA MET A 421 -29.56 24.82 18.52
C MET A 421 -29.89 24.80 20.01
N VAL A 422 -28.88 24.88 20.89
CA VAL A 422 -29.08 24.96 22.34
C VAL A 422 -29.85 26.22 22.73
N LYS A 423 -29.54 27.35 22.10
CA LYS A 423 -30.23 28.62 22.36
C LYS A 423 -31.69 28.55 21.91
N GLU A 424 -31.96 28.08 20.69
CA GLU A 424 -33.32 27.88 20.16
C GLU A 424 -34.12 26.92 21.05
N HIS A 425 -33.51 25.80 21.46
CA HIS A 425 -34.15 24.86 22.37
C HIS A 425 -34.53 25.52 23.71
N SER A 426 -33.63 26.31 24.29
CA SER A 426 -33.90 27.04 25.53
C SER A 426 -35.03 28.07 25.38
N MET A 427 -35.08 28.78 24.25
CA MET A 427 -36.18 29.72 23.96
C MET A 427 -37.52 28.99 23.82
N LEU A 428 -37.57 27.90 23.04
CA LEU A 428 -38.76 27.08 22.88
C LEU A 428 -39.21 26.45 24.20
N GLU A 429 -38.28 26.06 25.07
CA GLU A 429 -38.59 25.54 26.39
C GLU A 429 -39.24 26.61 27.28
N GLN A 430 -38.71 27.85 27.27
CA GLN A 430 -39.29 28.98 27.97
C GLN A 430 -40.69 29.32 27.43
N GLU A 431 -40.86 29.37 26.11
CA GLU A 431 -42.17 29.57 25.48
C GLU A 431 -43.17 28.47 25.86
N ASN A 432 -42.74 27.21 25.85
CA ASN A 432 -43.58 26.09 26.25
C ASN A 432 -43.97 26.18 27.74
N GLN A 433 -43.05 26.57 28.61
CA GLN A 433 -43.36 26.85 30.02
C GLN A 433 -44.37 27.99 30.16
N GLN A 434 -44.22 29.07 29.40
CA GLN A 434 -45.17 30.19 29.38
C GLN A 434 -46.55 29.73 28.87
N LEU A 435 -46.61 29.00 27.76
CA LEU A 435 -47.86 28.46 27.20
C LEU A 435 -48.55 27.51 28.18
N LYS A 436 -47.80 26.61 28.84
CA LYS A 436 -48.33 25.75 29.91
C LYS A 436 -48.86 26.57 31.08
N SER A 437 -48.20 27.66 31.46
CA SER A 437 -48.66 28.56 32.53
C SER A 437 -49.95 29.30 32.15
N ILE A 438 -50.06 29.79 30.93
CA ILE A 438 -51.25 30.46 30.39
C ILE A 438 -52.41 29.47 30.27
N LEU A 439 -52.15 28.26 29.77
CA LEU A 439 -53.15 27.19 29.68
C LEU A 439 -53.65 26.80 31.08
N ARG A 440 -52.74 26.68 32.05
CA ARG A 440 -53.12 26.44 33.45
C ARG A 440 -53.98 27.57 33.99
N GLN A 441 -53.61 28.83 33.76
CA GLN A 441 -54.40 30.00 34.15
C GLN A 441 -55.78 30.02 33.49
N TYR A 442 -55.89 29.62 32.22
CA TYR A 442 -57.16 29.53 31.49
C TYR A 442 -58.06 28.43 32.06
N LEU A 443 -57.50 27.24 32.32
CA LEU A 443 -58.23 26.12 32.94
C LEU A 443 -58.67 26.47 34.37
N ASP A 444 -57.81 27.12 35.15
CA ASP A 444 -58.13 27.66 36.48
C ASP A 444 -59.18 28.80 36.41
N GLY A 445 -59.27 29.52 35.29
CA GLY A 445 -60.32 30.53 35.06
C GLY A 445 -61.69 29.94 34.72
N ILE A 446 -61.75 28.70 34.21
CA ILE A 446 -62.99 28.01 33.81
C ILE A 446 -63.45 27.01 34.87
N SER A 447 -62.52 26.41 35.61
CA SER A 447 -62.80 25.42 36.64
C SER A 447 -62.73 26.03 38.04
N VAL A 448 -63.65 25.64 38.93
CA VAL A 448 -63.66 26.10 40.32
C VAL A 448 -62.82 25.13 41.17
N ASN A 449 -61.52 25.38 41.23
CA ASN A 449 -60.57 24.63 42.06
C ASN A 449 -60.20 25.39 43.35
N PRO A 450 -59.81 24.69 44.45
CA PRO A 450 -59.46 25.34 45.72
C PRO A 450 -58.32 26.36 45.60
N GLN A 451 -57.34 26.11 44.72
CA GLN A 451 -56.24 27.05 44.42
C GLN A 451 -56.71 28.37 43.77
N VAL A 452 -57.86 28.35 43.08
CA VAL A 452 -58.47 29.52 42.43
C VAL A 452 -59.22 30.37 43.45
N ILE A 453 -59.78 29.75 44.50
CA ILE A 453 -60.50 30.44 45.58
C ILE A 453 -59.52 31.12 46.55
N GLU A 454 -58.36 30.51 46.79
CA GLU A 454 -57.32 31.03 47.68
C GLU A 454 -56.55 32.23 47.08
N ASN A 455 -56.41 32.27 45.76
CA ASN A 455 -55.76 33.36 45.04
C ASN A 455 -56.74 34.46 44.61
N LYS A 456 -56.22 35.66 44.29
CA LYS A 456 -57.05 36.76 43.76
C LYS A 456 -57.80 36.29 42.50
N ASN A 457 -59.12 36.31 42.53
CA ASN A 457 -59.96 35.79 41.46
C ASN A 457 -61.11 36.76 41.11
N SER A 458 -61.86 36.44 40.06
CA SER A 458 -63.06 37.17 39.64
C SER A 458 -64.35 36.61 40.25
N LEU A 459 -64.26 35.43 40.88
CA LEU A 459 -65.39 34.70 41.47
C LEU A 459 -65.76 35.22 42.87
N LEU A 460 -64.79 35.64 43.69
CA LEU A 460 -65.01 36.16 45.04
C LEU A 460 -64.13 37.41 45.30
N VAL A 461 -64.66 38.60 45.04
CA VAL A 461 -63.91 39.86 45.16
C VAL A 461 -64.02 40.45 46.57
N VAL A 462 -62.94 40.35 47.35
CA VAL A 462 -62.84 40.94 48.70
C VAL A 462 -61.95 42.19 48.66
N ASN A 463 -62.43 43.31 49.23
CA ASN A 463 -61.70 44.60 49.30
C ASN A 463 -61.15 45.11 47.96
N GLY A 464 -61.90 44.91 46.86
CA GLY A 464 -61.54 45.40 45.52
C GLY A 464 -60.37 44.67 44.86
N ARG A 465 -59.85 43.58 45.44
CA ARG A 465 -58.77 42.78 44.87
C ARG A 465 -59.37 41.75 43.91
N SER A 466 -59.19 41.98 42.61
CA SER A 466 -59.59 41.05 41.54
C SER A 466 -58.43 40.85 40.56
N ASN A 467 -58.43 39.73 39.85
CA ASN A 467 -57.49 39.43 38.75
C ASN A 467 -57.89 40.09 37.41
N VAL A 468 -59.03 40.78 37.35
CA VAL A 468 -59.48 41.49 36.14
C VAL A 468 -58.74 42.81 35.98
N ASN A 469 -57.99 42.93 34.88
CA ASN A 469 -57.20 44.13 34.57
C ASN A 469 -58.11 45.27 34.08
N ARG A 470 -58.59 46.12 35.01
CA ARG A 470 -59.56 47.19 34.74
C ARG A 470 -59.11 48.19 33.67
N SER A 471 -57.81 48.38 33.48
CA SER A 471 -57.26 49.35 32.53
C SER A 471 -57.55 49.00 31.07
N ARG A 472 -57.62 47.71 30.69
CA ARG A 472 -57.94 47.30 29.31
C ARG A 472 -59.44 47.38 28.97
N MET A 473 -60.31 47.44 29.98
CA MET A 473 -61.76 47.58 29.80
C MET A 473 -62.18 49.04 29.58
N LEU A 474 -61.27 50.01 29.79
CA LEU A 474 -61.54 51.44 29.62
C LEU A 474 -61.22 51.95 28.20
N ASP A 475 -60.54 51.15 27.38
CA ASP A 475 -60.18 51.48 25.99
C ASP A 475 -61.19 50.96 24.94
N ASP A 476 -62.25 50.24 25.35
CA ASP A 476 -63.33 49.82 24.43
C ASP A 476 -64.32 50.98 24.23
N PRO A 477 -64.51 51.49 23.00
CA PRO A 477 -65.42 52.59 22.71
C PRO A 477 -66.90 52.30 23.02
N ARG A 478 -67.26 51.07 23.39
CA ARG A 478 -68.61 50.66 23.82
C ARG A 478 -68.87 50.82 25.32
N ILE A 479 -67.86 51.12 26.14
CA ILE A 479 -67.99 51.17 27.59
C ILE A 479 -68.12 52.64 28.05
N LYS A 480 -69.29 53.03 28.58
CA LYS A 480 -69.52 54.36 29.19
C LYS A 480 -69.34 54.29 30.71
N VAL A 481 -68.42 55.09 31.24
CA VAL A 481 -68.21 55.24 32.69
C VAL A 481 -69.29 56.15 33.27
N ILE A 482 -70.07 55.65 34.24
CA ILE A 482 -71.08 56.43 34.98
C ILE A 482 -70.41 57.03 36.23
N PRO A 483 -70.50 58.35 36.49
CA PRO A 483 -69.95 58.95 37.70
C PRO A 483 -70.76 58.53 38.94
N LYS A 484 -70.07 58.11 40.01
CA LYS A 484 -70.69 57.86 41.32
C LYS A 484 -71.12 59.19 41.99
N PRO A 485 -72.23 59.21 42.75
CA PRO A 485 -72.63 60.37 43.55
C PRO A 485 -71.73 60.53 44.79
N PRO A 486 -71.63 61.74 45.37
CA PRO A 486 -70.74 62.02 46.49
C PRO A 486 -71.23 61.40 47.81
N PRO A 487 -70.33 61.10 48.76
CA PRO A 487 -70.69 60.42 50.00
C PRO A 487 -71.43 61.36 50.97
N ARG A 488 -72.45 60.83 51.64
CA ARG A 488 -73.08 61.44 52.82
C ARG A 488 -72.05 61.47 53.96
N LYS A 489 -71.82 62.66 54.52
CA LYS A 489 -71.08 62.86 55.76
C LYS A 489 -71.96 62.45 56.94
N GLU A 490 -71.59 61.39 57.64
CA GLU A 490 -72.02 61.18 59.03
C GLU A 490 -70.82 61.50 59.92
N LEU A 491 -71.03 62.50 60.80
CA LEU A 491 -70.12 62.84 61.89
C LEU A 491 -70.19 61.73 62.94
N ILE A 492 -69.06 61.09 63.23
CA ILE A 492 -68.85 60.43 64.52
C ILE A 492 -67.57 60.99 65.13
N THR A 493 -67.75 61.50 66.33
CA THR A 493 -66.82 62.20 67.21
C THR A 493 -65.74 61.27 67.75
N VAL A 494 -64.56 61.84 67.94
CA VAL A 494 -63.30 61.25 68.42
C VAL A 494 -63.38 60.88 69.90
N THR A 495 -62.75 59.78 70.31
CA THR A 495 -61.98 59.70 71.57
C THR A 495 -60.61 59.07 71.31
N PRO A 496 -59.51 59.65 71.84
CA PRO A 496 -58.17 59.10 71.75
C PRO A 496 -57.87 58.27 73.01
N ASP A 497 -57.12 57.17 72.89
CA ASP A 497 -56.08 56.82 73.86
C ASP A 497 -55.27 55.58 73.46
N LEU A 498 -54.02 55.61 73.95
CA LEU A 498 -53.04 54.53 74.12
C LEU A 498 -51.97 54.31 73.03
N THR A 499 -50.90 55.06 73.28
CA THR A 499 -49.47 54.83 73.06
C THR A 499 -48.91 53.40 73.27
N VAL A 500 -47.92 53.09 72.40
CA VAL A 500 -46.56 52.56 72.70
C VAL A 500 -46.22 51.07 72.40
N ASN A 501 -45.05 50.95 71.72
CA ASN A 501 -44.08 49.84 71.61
C ASN A 501 -44.10 48.86 70.40
N GLY A 502 -43.25 49.18 69.40
CA GLY A 502 -41.97 48.48 69.19
C GLY A 502 -41.95 47.15 68.43
N LYS A 503 -41.29 47.12 67.25
CA LYS A 503 -39.96 46.50 67.04
C LYS A 503 -39.59 46.42 65.56
N LEU A 504 -38.38 46.93 65.28
CA LEU A 504 -37.53 46.59 64.15
C LEU A 504 -37.32 45.07 64.07
N HIS A 505 -37.25 44.51 62.85
CA HIS A 505 -36.29 43.47 62.50
C HIS A 505 -35.83 43.64 61.05
N VAL A 506 -34.54 43.93 60.93
CA VAL A 506 -33.69 43.77 59.74
C VAL A 506 -33.12 42.35 59.77
N LYS A 507 -33.05 41.71 58.60
CA LYS A 507 -32.02 40.74 58.17
C LYS A 507 -32.20 40.59 56.64
N GLN A 508 -31.28 41.07 55.78
CA GLN A 508 -30.00 40.43 55.39
C GLN A 508 -30.20 38.93 55.10
N GLN A 509 -29.88 38.38 53.94
CA GLN A 509 -28.87 38.69 52.93
C GLN A 509 -29.33 38.08 51.60
#